data_AF-A0A7V5VYP3-F1
#
_entry.id   AF-A0A7V5VYP3-F1
#
_cell.length_a   1.000
_cell.length_b   1.000
_cell.length_c   1.000
_cell.angle_alpha   90.00
_cell.angle_beta   90.00
_cell.angle_gamma   90.00
#
_symmetry.space_group_name_H-M   'P 1'
#
loop_
_entity.id
_entity.type
_entity.pdbx_description
1 polymer ?
#
loop_
_entity_poly.entity_id
_entity_poly.type
_entity_poly.pdbx_seq_one_letter_code
_entity_poly.pdbx_strand_id
1 'polypeptide(L)'
;QTGKPESFQSIISSNSSNYNIFPSYDYYYDPFDDYNNTFEYFYIKTNDAYDAFEYNISYIITSRETNWKIDKDKIGTYNVSDPKYLNYTGKENMIDTDDSNIQNLVSQLILGKTSLIEKVESIYNWITNKNNMRYAIQNNEKSASQTFIDREGDCSEFSNLMVTMLRIAGIPARKVCGIAIVEVGSENQWVFPEFYKGKTFDYKIRWEYNNLILNTIPGHAWVEYYIPNYGWISCDPTFGFDSKTNFLNRITEIHLPFTLGENFGGGIDPYLNESQTELAVVPFLYGHPNYILFQLDIKITILDFFKYSENYLYILVIILAVITIIAISIYAFKLRKGNQFKF
;
A
#
# COMPACT_ATOMS: atom_id res chain seq x y z
N GLN A 1 -10.75 6.39 -10.21
CA GLN A 1 -10.38 4.96 -10.12
C GLN A 1 -9.69 4.76 -8.78
N THR A 2 -10.11 3.78 -7.99
CA THR A 2 -9.42 3.38 -6.75
C THR A 2 -8.06 2.77 -7.08
N GLY A 3 -7.07 2.88 -6.19
CA GLY A 3 -5.74 2.27 -6.34
C GLY A 3 -5.69 0.73 -6.30
N LYS A 4 -6.85 0.05 -6.44
CA LYS A 4 -6.88 -1.40 -6.66
C LYS A 4 -6.29 -1.69 -8.06
N PRO A 5 -5.38 -2.68 -8.20
CA PRO A 5 -4.92 -3.10 -9.52
C PRO A 5 -6.12 -3.51 -10.38
N GLU A 6 -6.12 -3.12 -11.66
CA GLU A 6 -7.28 -3.30 -12.57
C GLU A 6 -7.64 -4.77 -12.83
N SER A 7 -6.72 -5.69 -12.52
CA SER A 7 -6.99 -7.12 -12.41
C SER A 7 -6.07 -7.73 -11.36
N PHE A 8 -6.66 -8.60 -10.55
CA PHE A 8 -5.96 -9.53 -9.67
C PHE A 8 -6.46 -10.91 -10.03
N GLN A 9 -5.62 -11.70 -10.72
CA GLN A 9 -5.97 -13.07 -11.10
C GLN A 9 -5.03 -14.02 -10.36
N SER A 10 -5.55 -14.68 -9.32
CA SER A 10 -4.91 -15.82 -8.68
C SER A 10 -4.94 -17.00 -9.65
N ILE A 11 -3.79 -17.67 -9.79
CA ILE A 11 -3.72 -19.01 -10.36
C ILE A 11 -3.16 -19.89 -9.25
N ILE A 12 -4.05 -20.60 -8.55
CA ILE A 12 -3.66 -21.58 -7.53
C ILE A 12 -3.25 -22.87 -8.26
N SER A 13 -2.01 -23.30 -8.05
CA SER A 13 -1.51 -24.57 -8.56
C SER A 13 -0.80 -25.34 -7.44
N SER A 14 -1.51 -26.26 -6.80
CA SER A 14 -0.98 -27.11 -5.74
C SER A 14 -0.35 -28.39 -6.32
N ASN A 15 0.97 -28.49 -6.31
CA ASN A 15 1.68 -29.75 -6.56
C ASN A 15 1.89 -30.52 -5.25
N SER A 16 0.80 -30.97 -4.65
CA SER A 16 0.80 -31.91 -3.53
C SER A 16 0.67 -33.33 -4.09
N SER A 17 1.72 -34.13 -4.00
CA SER A 17 1.70 -35.54 -4.44
C SER A 17 1.02 -36.49 -3.45
N ASN A 18 0.74 -36.04 -2.22
CA ASN A 18 0.30 -36.89 -1.11
C ASN A 18 -0.98 -36.42 -0.38
N TYR A 19 -1.48 -35.20 -0.63
CA TYR A 19 -2.65 -34.64 0.06
C TYR A 19 -3.71 -34.15 -0.92
N ASN A 20 -4.97 -34.51 -0.65
CA ASN A 20 -6.14 -33.96 -1.33
C ASN A 20 -6.47 -32.58 -0.74
N ILE A 21 -6.47 -31.55 -1.57
CA ILE A 21 -7.07 -30.25 -1.22
C ILE A 21 -8.56 -30.33 -1.51
N PHE A 22 -9.38 -30.11 -0.48
CA PHE A 22 -10.83 -30.06 -0.62
C PHE A 22 -11.28 -28.59 -0.58
N PRO A 23 -12.13 -28.14 -1.51
CA PRO A 23 -13.00 -26.99 -1.26
C PRO A 23 -13.82 -27.28 -0.01
N SER A 24 -14.06 -26.28 0.84
CA SER A 24 -14.82 -26.43 2.08
C SER A 24 -16.32 -26.62 1.81
N TYR A 25 -16.71 -27.81 1.35
CA TYR A 25 -18.11 -28.14 1.05
C TYR A 25 -19.00 -28.25 2.30
N ASP A 26 -18.41 -28.39 3.49
CA ASP A 26 -19.13 -28.66 4.75
C ASP A 26 -19.48 -27.42 5.59
N TYR A 27 -19.02 -26.21 5.19
CA TYR A 27 -19.26 -24.96 5.92
C TYR A 27 -19.54 -23.79 4.95
N TYR A 28 -20.45 -22.90 5.34
CA TYR A 28 -20.73 -21.66 4.64
C TYR A 28 -19.93 -20.52 5.29
N TYR A 29 -18.97 -19.96 4.55
CA TYR A 29 -18.16 -18.82 4.96
C TYR A 29 -18.75 -17.58 4.30
N ASP A 30 -18.84 -16.46 5.03
CA ASP A 30 -18.94 -15.17 4.35
C ASP A 30 -17.55 -14.85 3.76
N PRO A 31 -17.40 -14.73 2.43
CA PRO A 31 -16.10 -14.45 1.84
C PRO A 31 -15.72 -12.95 1.94
N PHE A 32 -16.55 -12.12 2.59
CA PHE A 32 -16.34 -10.68 2.76
C PHE A 32 -16.26 -10.27 4.24
N ASP A 33 -15.61 -9.13 4.49
CA ASP A 33 -15.65 -8.40 5.76
C ASP A 33 -16.32 -7.02 5.59
N ASP A 34 -16.39 -6.23 6.67
CA ASP A 34 -16.93 -4.85 6.67
C ASP A 34 -16.23 -3.90 5.68
N TYR A 35 -15.02 -4.26 5.23
CA TYR A 35 -14.22 -3.52 4.25
C TYR A 35 -14.42 -4.00 2.81
N ASN A 36 -15.21 -5.07 2.61
CA ASN A 36 -15.39 -5.77 1.35
C ASN A 36 -14.03 -6.26 0.79
N ASN A 37 -13.14 -6.71 1.68
CA ASN A 37 -12.03 -7.60 1.30
C ASN A 37 -12.61 -8.96 0.85
N THR A 38 -11.79 -9.79 0.21
CA THR A 38 -12.23 -11.11 -0.29
C THR A 38 -11.26 -12.19 0.15
N PHE A 39 -11.78 -13.26 0.76
CA PHE A 39 -10.99 -14.34 1.34
C PHE A 39 -11.26 -15.68 0.63
N GLU A 40 -10.19 -16.47 0.44
CA GLU A 40 -10.27 -17.85 -0.05
C GLU A 40 -9.83 -18.81 1.06
N TYR A 41 -10.64 -19.84 1.31
CA TYR A 41 -10.40 -20.84 2.37
C TYR A 41 -10.06 -22.20 1.78
N PHE A 42 -9.08 -22.88 2.37
CA PHE A 42 -8.70 -24.25 2.01
C PHE A 42 -8.40 -25.08 3.26
N TYR A 43 -8.83 -26.34 3.26
CA TYR A 43 -8.53 -27.30 4.32
C TYR A 43 -7.47 -28.28 3.84
N ILE A 44 -6.39 -28.39 4.61
CA ILE A 44 -5.37 -29.44 4.46
C ILE A 44 -5.49 -30.35 5.67
N LYS A 45 -5.83 -31.62 5.43
CA LYS A 45 -5.80 -32.66 6.45
C LYS A 45 -4.43 -33.33 6.43
N THR A 46 -3.64 -33.16 7.48
CA THR A 46 -2.41 -33.92 7.71
C THR A 46 -2.70 -35.28 8.35
N ASN A 47 -1.76 -36.21 8.25
CA ASN A 47 -1.78 -37.50 8.93
C ASN A 47 -0.99 -37.46 10.25
N ASP A 48 0.07 -36.65 10.30
CA ASP A 48 0.87 -36.35 11.49
C ASP A 48 0.84 -34.84 11.81
N ALA A 49 1.15 -34.47 13.04
CA ALA A 49 1.39 -33.08 13.44
C ALA A 49 2.64 -32.49 12.77
N TYR A 50 3.64 -33.34 12.48
CA TYR A 50 4.91 -32.95 11.87
C TYR A 50 4.94 -33.02 10.34
N ASP A 51 3.80 -33.29 9.68
CA ASP A 51 3.70 -33.30 8.22
C ASP A 51 3.99 -31.91 7.64
N ALA A 52 5.03 -31.82 6.81
CA ALA A 52 5.28 -30.64 5.99
C ALA A 52 4.41 -30.69 4.72
N PHE A 53 3.86 -29.53 4.34
CA PHE A 53 3.20 -29.32 3.06
C PHE A 53 3.81 -28.12 2.33
N GLU A 54 3.80 -28.16 1.00
CA GLU A 54 4.23 -27.05 0.16
C GLU A 54 3.00 -26.41 -0.50
N TYR A 55 2.81 -25.11 -0.30
CA TYR A 55 1.71 -24.35 -0.89
C TYR A 55 2.27 -23.22 -1.76
N ASN A 56 1.95 -23.28 -3.06
CA ASN A 56 2.42 -22.33 -4.07
C ASN A 56 1.25 -21.47 -4.55
N ILE A 57 1.33 -20.16 -4.34
CA ILE A 57 0.39 -19.18 -4.90
C ILE A 57 1.08 -18.39 -6.01
N SER A 58 0.48 -18.33 -7.19
CA SER A 58 0.93 -17.47 -8.28
C SER A 58 -0.10 -16.37 -8.54
N TYR A 59 0.33 -15.11 -8.45
CA TYR A 59 -0.50 -13.96 -8.77
C TYR A 59 -0.02 -13.29 -10.06
N ILE A 60 -0.95 -13.05 -10.98
CA ILE A 60 -0.75 -12.18 -12.13
C ILE A 60 -1.34 -10.82 -11.77
N ILE A 61 -0.46 -9.84 -11.54
CA ILE A 61 -0.83 -8.49 -11.07
C ILE A 61 -0.38 -7.46 -12.10
N THR A 62 -1.28 -6.56 -12.48
CA THR A 62 -0.92 -5.33 -13.20
C THR A 62 -0.77 -4.20 -12.20
N SER A 63 0.47 -3.89 -11.80
CA SER A 63 0.78 -2.75 -10.93
C SER A 63 1.19 -1.53 -11.76
N ARG A 64 0.81 -0.33 -11.29
CA ARG A 64 1.15 0.95 -11.95
C ARG A 64 1.47 1.99 -10.89
N GLU A 65 2.48 2.81 -11.17
CA GLU A 65 2.65 4.06 -10.44
C GLU A 65 1.42 4.96 -10.66
N THR A 66 0.80 5.41 -9.57
CA THR A 66 -0.32 6.35 -9.60
C THR A 66 0.03 7.57 -8.77
N ASN A 67 -0.08 8.76 -9.38
CA ASN A 67 0.09 10.05 -8.74
C ASN A 67 -1.18 10.88 -8.99
N TRP A 68 -1.93 11.18 -7.93
CA TRP A 68 -3.22 11.86 -8.02
C TRP A 68 -3.04 13.38 -8.05
N LYS A 69 -3.15 13.97 -9.25
CA LYS A 69 -3.20 15.43 -9.44
C LYS A 69 -4.58 15.96 -9.05
N ILE A 70 -4.73 16.32 -7.77
CA ILE A 70 -5.98 16.82 -7.18
C ILE A 70 -6.09 18.33 -7.42
N ASP A 71 -7.20 18.74 -8.05
CA ASP A 71 -7.55 20.15 -8.24
C ASP A 71 -8.49 20.54 -7.10
N LYS A 72 -8.00 21.42 -6.21
CA LYS A 72 -8.72 21.82 -5.00
C LYS A 72 -10.07 22.47 -5.29
N ASP A 73 -10.24 23.10 -6.44
CA ASP A 73 -11.46 23.79 -6.84
C ASP A 73 -12.51 22.82 -7.42
N LYS A 74 -12.14 21.55 -7.64
CA LYS A 74 -13.03 20.46 -8.12
C LYS A 74 -13.40 19.45 -7.03
N ILE A 75 -12.90 19.60 -5.81
CA ILE A 75 -13.24 18.71 -4.70
C ILE A 75 -14.70 18.94 -4.30
N GLY A 76 -15.50 17.87 -4.28
CA GLY A 76 -16.90 17.91 -3.84
C GLY A 76 -17.07 17.97 -2.32
N THR A 77 -18.31 17.96 -1.86
CA THR A 77 -18.64 17.91 -0.42
C THR A 77 -18.86 16.47 0.06
N TYR A 78 -18.59 16.21 1.33
CA TYR A 78 -19.00 14.97 1.98
C TYR A 78 -20.49 15.00 2.33
N ASN A 79 -21.16 13.85 2.21
CA ASN A 79 -22.41 13.61 2.94
C ASN A 79 -22.04 13.14 4.36
N VAL A 80 -22.02 14.06 5.31
CA VAL A 80 -21.59 13.77 6.69
C VAL A 80 -22.53 12.84 7.48
N SER A 81 -23.73 12.59 6.93
CA SER A 81 -24.71 11.63 7.48
C SER A 81 -24.67 10.26 6.79
N ASP A 82 -23.77 10.05 5.82
CA ASP A 82 -23.57 8.75 5.18
C ASP A 82 -22.93 7.77 6.18
N PRO A 83 -23.49 6.57 6.41
CA PRO A 83 -22.88 5.55 7.27
C PRO A 83 -21.42 5.23 6.90
N LYS A 84 -21.05 5.29 5.61
CA LYS A 84 -19.67 5.10 5.18
C LYS A 84 -18.78 6.28 5.60
N TYR A 85 -19.26 7.51 5.48
CA TYR A 85 -18.51 8.67 5.99
C TYR A 85 -18.27 8.55 7.49
N LEU A 86 -19.33 8.22 8.25
CA LEU A 86 -19.26 8.03 9.70
C LEU A 86 -18.28 6.91 10.09
N ASN A 87 -18.36 5.73 9.45
CA ASN A 87 -17.44 4.62 9.70
C ASN A 87 -15.98 5.02 9.45
N TYR A 88 -15.69 5.58 8.27
CA TYR A 88 -14.34 5.95 7.87
C TYR A 88 -13.82 7.25 8.52
N THR A 89 -14.60 7.91 9.39
CA THR A 89 -14.17 9.05 10.24
C THR A 89 -14.26 8.74 11.74
N GLY A 90 -14.75 7.55 12.11
CA GLY A 90 -14.94 7.12 13.50
C GLY A 90 -13.74 6.38 14.09
N LYS A 91 -13.88 6.05 15.38
CA LYS A 91 -12.95 5.21 16.14
C LYS A 91 -12.99 3.76 15.66
N GLU A 92 -11.84 3.11 15.71
CA GLU A 92 -11.66 1.69 15.41
C GLU A 92 -10.56 1.11 16.33
N ASN A 93 -10.30 -0.19 16.28
CA ASN A 93 -9.07 -0.76 16.85
C ASN A 93 -7.85 -0.02 16.30
N MET A 94 -6.84 0.26 17.14
CA MET A 94 -5.66 1.09 16.84
C MET A 94 -5.91 2.54 16.35
N ILE A 95 -7.14 2.96 16.03
CA ILE A 95 -7.49 4.28 15.47
C ILE A 95 -8.24 5.13 16.50
N ASP A 96 -7.47 5.82 17.35
CA ASP A 96 -7.94 6.52 18.55
C ASP A 96 -8.49 7.94 18.27
N THR A 97 -9.60 8.06 17.52
CA THR A 97 -10.16 9.37 17.14
C THR A 97 -10.69 10.20 18.31
N ASP A 98 -10.87 9.60 19.48
CA ASP A 98 -11.30 10.22 20.74
C ASP A 98 -10.14 10.76 21.60
N ASP A 99 -8.87 10.53 21.22
CA ASP A 99 -7.72 11.08 21.96
C ASP A 99 -7.64 12.61 21.84
N SER A 100 -7.86 13.28 22.97
CA SER A 100 -7.87 14.75 23.04
C SER A 100 -6.52 15.39 22.71
N ASN A 101 -5.38 14.71 22.89
CA ASN A 101 -4.07 15.25 22.52
C ASN A 101 -3.87 15.22 21.00
N ILE A 102 -4.29 14.13 20.34
CA ILE A 102 -4.28 14.05 18.87
C ILE A 102 -5.27 15.06 18.29
N GLN A 103 -6.49 15.18 18.86
CA GLN A 103 -7.47 16.19 18.47
C GLN A 103 -6.94 17.62 18.57
N ASN A 104 -6.23 17.95 19.66
CA ASN A 104 -5.60 19.25 19.86
C ASN A 104 -4.50 19.51 18.82
N LEU A 105 -3.62 18.53 18.54
CA LEU A 105 -2.59 18.68 17.51
C LEU A 105 -3.22 18.88 16.12
N VAL A 106 -4.18 18.03 15.73
CA VAL A 106 -4.83 18.13 14.42
C VAL A 106 -5.51 19.48 14.26
N SER A 107 -6.21 19.97 15.30
CA SER A 107 -6.85 21.29 15.30
C SER A 107 -5.84 22.43 15.07
N GLN A 108 -4.64 22.34 15.65
CA GLN A 108 -3.55 23.29 15.41
C GLN A 108 -2.99 23.17 13.98
N LEU A 109 -2.78 21.94 13.49
CA LEU A 109 -2.24 21.68 12.15
C LEU A 109 -3.19 22.16 11.05
N ILE A 110 -4.50 21.99 11.21
CA ILE A 110 -5.49 22.41 10.19
C ILE A 110 -5.98 23.86 10.35
N LEU A 111 -5.49 24.60 11.35
CA LEU A 111 -5.92 25.97 11.60
C LEU A 111 -5.64 26.87 10.38
N GLY A 112 -6.66 27.60 9.94
CA GLY A 112 -6.59 28.49 8.78
C GLY A 112 -6.59 27.79 7.41
N LYS A 113 -6.59 26.45 7.35
CA LYS A 113 -6.60 25.68 6.10
C LYS A 113 -8.02 25.46 5.61
N THR A 114 -8.34 25.94 4.41
CA THR A 114 -9.71 25.99 3.89
C THR A 114 -10.04 24.84 2.95
N SER A 115 -9.07 24.34 2.18
CA SER A 115 -9.26 23.17 1.32
C SER A 115 -8.97 21.85 2.05
N LEU A 116 -9.56 20.76 1.59
CA LEU A 116 -9.30 19.43 2.13
C LEU A 116 -7.84 19.00 1.90
N ILE A 117 -7.26 19.33 0.74
CA ILE A 117 -5.90 18.87 0.41
C ILE A 117 -4.82 19.55 1.27
N GLU A 118 -4.97 20.85 1.58
CA GLU A 118 -4.07 21.55 2.51
C GLU A 118 -4.07 20.89 3.91
N LYS A 119 -5.22 20.36 4.37
CA LYS A 119 -5.31 19.64 5.65
C LYS A 119 -4.54 18.32 5.62
N VAL A 120 -4.73 17.53 4.56
CA VAL A 120 -3.98 16.26 4.35
C VAL A 120 -2.48 16.54 4.28
N GLU A 121 -2.07 17.51 3.46
CA GLU A 121 -0.68 17.96 3.35
C GLU A 121 -0.10 18.35 4.71
N SER A 122 -0.85 19.08 5.53
CA SER A 122 -0.38 19.49 6.86
C SER A 122 -0.18 18.34 7.84
N ILE A 123 -1.02 17.31 7.76
CA ILE A 123 -0.95 16.12 8.62
C ILE A 123 0.20 15.23 8.15
N TYR A 124 0.26 14.92 6.85
CA TYR A 124 1.34 14.15 6.25
C TYR A 124 2.72 14.78 6.50
N ASN A 125 2.86 16.09 6.28
CA ASN A 125 4.11 16.82 6.53
C ASN A 125 4.49 16.86 8.01
N TRP A 126 3.54 16.72 8.94
CA TRP A 126 3.84 16.62 10.35
C TRP A 126 4.38 15.21 10.69
N ILE A 127 3.75 14.15 10.19
CA ILE A 127 4.15 12.75 10.45
C ILE A 127 5.48 12.39 9.79
N THR A 128 5.71 12.82 8.56
CA THR A 128 6.93 12.53 7.80
C THR A 128 8.16 13.35 8.24
N ASN A 129 8.01 14.25 9.21
CA ASN A 129 9.10 15.09 9.69
C ASN A 129 9.91 14.37 10.79
N LYS A 130 11.22 14.23 10.57
CA LYS A 130 12.17 13.56 11.48
C LYS A 130 12.36 14.24 12.84
N ASN A 131 11.82 15.45 13.02
CA ASN A 131 11.76 16.11 14.34
C ASN A 131 10.52 15.74 15.16
N ASN A 132 9.50 15.13 14.52
CA ASN A 132 8.22 14.78 15.13
C ASN A 132 8.06 13.27 15.34
N MET A 133 8.62 12.45 14.45
CA MET A 133 8.54 10.99 14.47
C MET A 133 9.93 10.35 14.24
N ARG A 134 10.08 9.09 14.65
CA ARG A 134 11.24 8.22 14.39
C ARG A 134 10.76 6.87 13.81
N TYR A 135 11.38 6.42 12.73
CA TYR A 135 11.22 5.03 12.29
C TYR A 135 11.97 4.07 13.23
N ALA A 136 11.27 3.09 13.77
CA ALA A 136 11.82 2.02 14.62
C ALA A 136 10.94 0.76 14.51
N ILE A 137 11.54 -0.39 14.20
CA ILE A 137 10.83 -1.68 14.12
C ILE A 137 10.18 -1.99 15.47
N GLN A 138 8.88 -2.32 15.47
CA GLN A 138 8.18 -2.72 16.69
C GLN A 138 8.08 -4.26 16.82
N ASN A 139 8.04 -4.74 18.06
CA ASN A 139 7.78 -6.15 18.36
C ASN A 139 6.27 -6.48 18.38
N ASN A 140 5.43 -5.46 18.61
CA ASN A 140 3.97 -5.55 18.63
C ASN A 140 3.43 -4.21 18.11
N GLU A 141 2.35 -4.23 17.33
CA GLU A 141 1.71 -3.02 16.83
C GLU A 141 1.13 -2.17 17.98
N LYS A 142 1.27 -0.86 17.86
CA LYS A 142 0.79 0.13 18.82
C LYS A 142 -0.39 0.93 18.25
N SER A 143 -1.29 1.33 19.15
CA SER A 143 -2.39 2.23 18.82
C SER A 143 -1.87 3.63 18.46
N ALA A 144 -2.70 4.42 17.77
CA ALA A 144 -2.37 5.81 17.41
C ALA A 144 -2.06 6.69 18.62
N SER A 145 -2.77 6.51 19.75
CA SER A 145 -2.46 7.19 21.02
C SER A 145 -1.07 6.85 21.55
N GLN A 146 -0.70 5.56 21.57
CA GLN A 146 0.62 5.14 22.06
C GLN A 146 1.73 5.62 21.11
N THR A 147 1.52 5.51 19.79
CA THR A 147 2.42 6.07 18.77
C THR A 147 2.64 7.57 18.95
N PHE A 148 1.55 8.31 19.23
CA PHE A 148 1.61 9.74 19.48
C PHE A 148 2.41 10.08 20.75
N ILE A 149 2.38 9.23 21.78
CA ILE A 149 3.18 9.42 23.00
C ILE A 149 4.66 9.11 22.71
N ASP A 150 4.94 7.96 22.10
CA ASP A 150 6.30 7.43 21.91
C ASP A 150 7.09 8.20 20.84
N ARG A 151 6.38 8.81 19.88
CA ARG A 151 6.95 9.46 18.68
C ARG A 151 7.79 8.50 17.82
N GLU A 152 7.51 7.21 17.87
CA GLU A 152 8.18 6.21 17.05
C GLU A 152 7.30 5.01 16.70
N GLY A 153 7.70 4.30 15.65
CA GLY A 153 7.08 3.06 15.18
C GLY A 153 7.54 2.67 13.78
N ASP A 154 6.93 1.65 13.19
CA ASP A 154 7.15 1.23 11.82
C ASP A 154 5.95 1.56 10.91
N CYS A 155 5.80 0.82 9.80
CA CYS A 155 4.74 1.05 8.83
C CYS A 155 3.32 1.03 9.44
N SER A 156 3.16 0.25 10.50
CA SER A 156 1.91 0.03 11.22
C SER A 156 1.52 1.30 11.98
N GLU A 157 2.38 1.76 12.89
CA GLU A 157 2.18 2.96 13.70
C GLU A 157 2.04 4.25 12.88
N PHE A 158 2.90 4.41 11.85
CA PHE A 158 2.83 5.57 10.95
C PHE A 158 1.48 5.63 10.23
N SER A 159 0.94 4.47 9.83
CA SER A 159 -0.38 4.37 9.21
C SER A 159 -1.51 4.62 10.21
N ASN A 160 -1.47 4.00 11.40
CA ASN A 160 -2.48 4.16 12.45
C ASN A 160 -2.62 5.63 12.87
N LEU A 161 -1.49 6.30 13.14
CA LEU A 161 -1.48 7.70 13.51
C LEU A 161 -1.96 8.61 12.37
N MET A 162 -1.55 8.34 11.12
CA MET A 162 -2.01 9.14 9.98
C MET A 162 -3.50 8.97 9.70
N VAL A 163 -4.03 7.75 9.73
CA VAL A 163 -5.47 7.48 9.62
C VAL A 163 -6.21 8.22 10.74
N THR A 164 -5.78 8.08 11.99
CA THR A 164 -6.41 8.75 13.14
C THR A 164 -6.44 10.27 12.98
N MET A 165 -5.31 10.88 12.60
CA MET A 165 -5.23 12.33 12.40
C MET A 165 -6.11 12.83 11.24
N LEU A 166 -6.24 12.04 10.15
CA LEU A 166 -7.14 12.34 9.04
C LEU A 166 -8.62 12.20 9.43
N ARG A 167 -8.98 11.13 10.13
CA ARG A 167 -10.35 10.90 10.64
C ARG A 167 -10.79 12.04 11.56
N ILE A 168 -9.94 12.46 12.50
CA ILE A 168 -10.13 13.63 13.37
C ILE A 168 -10.32 14.93 12.56
N ALA A 169 -9.62 15.09 11.43
CA ALA A 169 -9.79 16.26 10.56
C ALA A 169 -11.09 16.26 9.72
N GLY A 170 -11.95 15.24 9.89
CA GLY A 170 -13.18 15.04 9.12
C GLY A 170 -12.93 14.47 7.72
N ILE A 171 -11.83 13.75 7.53
CA ILE A 171 -11.42 13.17 6.24
C ILE A 171 -11.55 11.64 6.35
N PRO A 172 -12.41 10.99 5.54
CA PRO A 172 -12.56 9.54 5.62
C PRO A 172 -11.24 8.84 5.26
N ALA A 173 -10.73 7.98 6.14
CA ALA A 173 -9.42 7.34 6.00
C ALA A 173 -9.41 5.88 6.49
N ARG A 174 -8.49 5.08 5.95
CA ARG A 174 -8.31 3.65 6.29
C ARG A 174 -6.86 3.22 6.09
N LYS A 175 -6.40 2.24 6.88
CA LYS A 175 -5.15 1.51 6.60
C LYS A 175 -5.35 0.56 5.42
N VAL A 176 -4.28 0.32 4.70
CA VAL A 176 -4.16 -0.71 3.68
C VAL A 176 -2.95 -1.56 4.05
N CYS A 177 -3.13 -2.87 4.13
CA CYS A 177 -2.07 -3.82 4.42
C CYS A 177 -1.74 -4.64 3.18
N GLY A 178 -0.46 -4.95 3.03
CA GLY A 178 0.03 -5.69 1.89
C GLY A 178 1.52 -5.93 1.93
N ILE A 179 2.13 -5.92 0.74
CA ILE A 179 3.57 -6.13 0.54
C ILE A 179 4.13 -4.90 -0.19
N ALA A 180 5.27 -4.38 0.26
CA ALA A 180 6.04 -3.38 -0.47
C ALA A 180 7.34 -4.00 -1.00
N ILE A 181 7.45 -4.20 -2.32
CA ILE A 181 8.63 -4.82 -2.95
C ILE A 181 9.85 -3.88 -2.80
N VAL A 182 10.66 -4.13 -1.78
CA VAL A 182 11.90 -3.40 -1.47
C VAL A 182 13.08 -4.37 -1.38
N GLU A 183 14.27 -3.89 -1.73
CA GLU A 183 15.54 -4.55 -1.44
C GLU A 183 16.04 -4.05 -0.07
N VAL A 184 16.49 -4.97 0.78
CA VAL A 184 17.03 -4.64 2.12
C VAL A 184 18.43 -4.06 1.95
N GLY A 185 18.53 -2.73 2.07
CA GLY A 185 19.81 -2.03 2.08
C GLY A 185 20.58 -2.18 3.40
N SER A 186 21.84 -1.77 3.41
CA SER A 186 22.59 -1.56 4.64
C SER A 186 22.05 -0.33 5.39
N GLU A 187 21.86 -0.45 6.70
CA GLU A 187 21.50 0.63 7.64
C GLU A 187 20.19 1.39 7.28
N ASN A 188 19.04 0.77 7.53
CA ASN A 188 17.70 1.42 7.53
C ASN A 188 17.37 2.25 6.28
N GLN A 189 17.92 1.90 5.11
CA GLN A 189 17.61 2.54 3.84
C GLN A 189 16.83 1.59 2.94
N TRP A 190 15.59 1.99 2.63
CA TRP A 190 14.75 1.34 1.64
C TRP A 190 15.37 1.50 0.25
N VAL A 191 15.83 0.40 -0.33
CA VAL A 191 16.29 0.37 -1.73
C VAL A 191 15.11 -0.04 -2.58
N PHE A 192 14.54 0.91 -3.33
CA PHE A 192 13.48 0.60 -4.30
C PHE A 192 14.11 -0.08 -5.52
N PRO A 193 13.72 -1.33 -5.85
CA PRO A 193 14.36 -2.08 -6.93
C PRO A 193 13.98 -1.54 -8.30
N GLU A 194 14.79 -1.85 -9.31
CA GLU A 194 14.42 -1.62 -10.70
C GLU A 194 13.40 -2.65 -11.19
N PHE A 195 12.30 -2.15 -11.75
CA PHE A 195 11.27 -2.97 -12.38
C PHE A 195 11.57 -3.11 -13.87
N TYR A 196 11.57 -4.35 -14.35
CA TYR A 196 11.57 -4.70 -15.76
C TYR A 196 10.82 -6.01 -15.98
N LYS A 197 10.27 -6.19 -17.18
CA LYS A 197 9.52 -7.41 -17.54
C LYS A 197 10.41 -8.65 -17.40
N GLY A 198 9.94 -9.63 -16.65
CA GLY A 198 10.66 -10.86 -16.32
C GLY A 198 11.53 -10.79 -15.05
N LYS A 199 11.67 -9.63 -14.39
CA LYS A 199 12.27 -9.54 -13.05
C LYS A 199 11.45 -10.40 -12.09
N THR A 200 12.13 -11.19 -11.26
CA THR A 200 11.54 -11.95 -10.16
C THR A 200 12.05 -11.45 -8.82
N PHE A 201 11.19 -11.55 -7.81
CA PHE A 201 11.51 -11.39 -6.39
C PHE A 201 11.03 -12.65 -5.68
N ASP A 202 11.93 -13.29 -4.95
CA ASP A 202 11.69 -14.57 -4.28
C ASP A 202 11.87 -14.35 -2.76
N TYR A 203 10.81 -14.56 -1.98
CA TYR A 203 10.74 -14.32 -0.54
C TYR A 203 10.32 -15.61 0.19
N LYS A 204 10.73 -15.81 1.45
CA LYS A 204 10.45 -17.06 2.20
C LYS A 204 10.10 -16.82 3.67
N ILE A 205 8.88 -17.15 4.07
CA ILE A 205 8.56 -17.34 5.50
C ILE A 205 8.97 -18.75 5.89
N ARG A 206 9.58 -18.91 7.05
CA ARG A 206 9.59 -20.19 7.76
C ARG A 206 9.12 -19.98 9.19
N TRP A 207 8.02 -20.64 9.56
CA TRP A 207 7.54 -20.66 10.93
C TRP A 207 7.98 -21.97 11.58
N GLU A 208 8.79 -21.86 12.63
CA GLU A 208 9.11 -22.97 13.53
C GLU A 208 8.49 -22.70 14.91
N TYR A 209 8.24 -23.76 15.68
CA TYR A 209 7.63 -23.66 17.01
C TYR A 209 8.37 -22.64 17.91
N ASN A 210 7.64 -21.59 18.32
CA ASN A 210 8.15 -20.43 19.07
C ASN A 210 9.36 -19.70 18.45
N ASN A 211 9.62 -19.90 17.14
CA ASN A 211 10.71 -19.25 16.40
C ASN A 211 10.24 -18.90 14.97
N LEU A 212 9.73 -17.68 14.79
CA LEU A 212 9.51 -17.12 13.47
C LEU A 212 10.86 -16.78 12.83
N ILE A 213 11.31 -17.57 11.84
CA ILE A 213 12.53 -17.29 11.08
C ILE A 213 12.13 -16.42 9.87
N LEU A 214 12.08 -15.11 10.11
CA LEU A 214 11.87 -14.10 9.08
C LEU A 214 13.08 -14.01 8.14
N ASN A 215 12.97 -14.58 6.94
CA ASN A 215 13.74 -14.13 5.79
C ASN A 215 12.83 -13.35 4.83
N THR A 216 12.63 -12.09 5.21
CA THR A 216 12.19 -10.99 4.34
C THR A 216 10.87 -11.25 3.59
N ILE A 217 9.73 -11.20 4.28
CA ILE A 217 8.57 -10.59 3.64
C ILE A 217 8.60 -9.11 3.98
N PRO A 218 8.58 -8.21 3.00
CA PRO A 218 8.42 -6.79 3.26
C PRO A 218 6.93 -6.49 3.43
N GLY A 219 6.38 -7.02 4.53
CA GLY A 219 5.01 -6.76 4.96
C GLY A 219 4.91 -5.28 5.28
N HIS A 220 3.90 -4.62 4.75
CA HIS A 220 3.84 -3.17 4.75
C HIS A 220 2.43 -2.66 4.89
N ALA A 221 2.28 -1.57 5.64
CA ALA A 221 1.04 -0.84 5.80
C ALA A 221 1.19 0.60 5.34
N TRP A 222 0.14 1.11 4.69
CA TRP A 222 0.03 2.50 4.25
C TRP A 222 -1.42 2.99 4.37
N VAL A 223 -1.69 4.19 3.87
CA VAL A 223 -2.95 4.90 4.08
C VAL A 223 -3.71 5.08 2.77
N GLU A 224 -5.04 4.93 2.83
CA GLU A 224 -5.95 5.51 1.84
C GLU A 224 -6.88 6.53 2.51
N TYR A 225 -7.14 7.64 1.84
CA TYR A 225 -8.11 8.63 2.27
C TYR A 225 -9.02 9.09 1.12
N TYR A 226 -10.26 9.42 1.41
CA TYR A 226 -11.29 9.67 0.39
C TYR A 226 -11.45 11.16 0.09
N ILE A 227 -11.31 11.53 -1.19
CA ILE A 227 -11.59 12.88 -1.68
C ILE A 227 -12.82 12.84 -2.61
N PRO A 228 -13.89 13.60 -2.32
CA PRO A 228 -15.08 13.62 -3.17
C PRO A 228 -14.76 14.04 -4.61
N ASN A 229 -15.43 13.42 -5.58
CA ASN A 229 -15.17 13.47 -7.03
C ASN A 229 -13.88 12.76 -7.51
N TYR A 230 -12.93 12.42 -6.63
CA TYR A 230 -11.69 11.72 -6.98
C TYR A 230 -11.70 10.23 -6.58
N GLY A 231 -12.22 9.93 -5.38
CA GLY A 231 -12.24 8.59 -4.79
C GLY A 231 -11.21 8.42 -3.67
N TRP A 232 -10.84 7.16 -3.40
CA TRP A 232 -9.76 6.83 -2.49
C TRP A 232 -8.40 7.15 -3.11
N ILE A 233 -7.61 7.94 -2.39
CA ILE A 233 -6.27 8.39 -2.72
C ILE A 233 -5.29 7.66 -1.80
N SER A 234 -4.31 6.96 -2.38
CA SER A 234 -3.29 6.26 -1.60
C SER A 234 -2.14 7.19 -1.22
N CYS A 235 -1.58 6.97 -0.03
CA CYS A 235 -0.47 7.73 0.53
C CYS A 235 0.35 6.85 1.47
N ASP A 236 1.68 6.97 1.43
CA ASP A 236 2.59 6.23 2.30
C ASP A 236 3.38 7.18 3.22
N PRO A 237 3.03 7.29 4.53
CA PRO A 237 3.79 8.11 5.48
C PRO A 237 5.16 7.52 5.84
N THR A 238 5.38 6.22 5.66
CA THR A 238 6.61 5.52 6.08
C THR A 238 7.71 5.71 5.03
N PHE A 239 7.41 5.43 3.76
CA PHE A 239 8.31 5.78 2.67
C PHE A 239 8.37 7.30 2.43
N GLY A 240 7.34 8.05 2.81
CA GLY A 240 7.38 9.50 2.91
C GLY A 240 8.37 10.05 3.95
N PHE A 241 8.59 9.30 5.04
CA PHE A 241 9.52 9.66 6.11
C PHE A 241 10.98 9.34 5.76
N ASP A 242 11.25 8.15 5.20
CA ASP A 242 12.64 7.70 4.97
C ASP A 242 13.19 7.96 3.57
N SER A 243 12.34 8.11 2.56
CA SER A 243 12.83 8.33 1.19
C SER A 243 13.03 9.82 0.87
N LYS A 244 13.80 10.11 -0.20
CA LYS A 244 13.88 11.45 -0.81
C LYS A 244 12.67 11.78 -1.68
N THR A 245 11.63 10.94 -1.65
CA THR A 245 10.48 10.98 -2.54
C THR A 245 9.23 11.28 -1.76
N ASN A 246 8.40 12.20 -2.25
CA ASN A 246 7.10 12.43 -1.66
C ASN A 246 6.12 11.29 -2.05
N PHE A 247 5.53 10.64 -1.05
CA PHE A 247 4.50 9.62 -1.17
C PHE A 247 3.10 10.14 -0.77
N LEU A 248 2.96 11.45 -0.56
CA LEU A 248 1.65 12.09 -0.55
C LEU A 248 1.02 12.03 -1.94
N ASN A 249 -0.24 11.59 -2.01
CA ASN A 249 -1.01 11.42 -3.24
C ASN A 249 -0.31 10.53 -4.26
N ARG A 250 0.49 9.55 -3.81
CA ARG A 250 1.30 8.72 -4.69
C ARG A 250 1.47 7.31 -4.12
N ILE A 251 1.31 6.34 -5.01
CA ILE A 251 1.65 4.93 -4.77
C ILE A 251 2.44 4.44 -5.98
N THR A 252 3.49 3.65 -5.75
CA THR A 252 4.39 3.14 -6.80
C THR A 252 4.22 1.65 -7.01
N GLU A 253 4.77 1.13 -8.11
CA GLU A 253 4.69 -0.25 -8.56
C GLU A 253 5.11 -1.32 -7.53
N ILE A 254 5.84 -0.93 -6.48
CA ILE A 254 6.24 -1.79 -5.36
C ILE A 254 5.08 -2.21 -4.44
N HIS A 255 3.99 -1.45 -4.38
CA HIS A 255 2.91 -1.68 -3.42
C HIS A 255 1.91 -2.69 -3.99
N LEU A 256 1.75 -3.80 -3.30
CA LEU A 256 0.75 -4.82 -3.60
C LEU A 256 -0.28 -4.83 -2.46
N PRO A 257 -1.46 -4.20 -2.63
CA PRO A 257 -2.52 -4.22 -1.62
C PRO A 257 -3.14 -5.62 -1.52
N PHE A 258 -3.34 -6.10 -0.30
CA PHE A 258 -4.06 -7.35 -0.03
C PHE A 258 -5.36 -7.07 0.71
N THR A 259 -5.32 -6.26 1.77
CA THR A 259 -6.48 -6.01 2.64
C THR A 259 -6.62 -4.53 3.02
N LEU A 260 -7.83 -4.14 3.39
CA LEU A 260 -8.25 -2.79 3.77
C LEU A 260 -8.80 -2.81 5.21
N GLY A 261 -8.50 -1.79 6.02
CA GLY A 261 -8.97 -1.68 7.40
C GLY A 261 -8.03 -2.26 8.45
N GLU A 262 -8.46 -2.26 9.72
CA GLU A 262 -7.70 -2.79 10.87
C GLU A 262 -8.21 -4.17 11.32
N ASN A 263 -9.53 -4.39 11.22
CA ASN A 263 -10.22 -5.52 11.84
C ASN A 263 -10.21 -6.77 10.93
N PHE A 264 -9.04 -7.27 10.57
CA PHE A 264 -8.93 -8.50 9.77
C PHE A 264 -9.55 -9.70 10.52
N GLY A 265 -10.48 -10.40 9.86
CA GLY A 265 -11.20 -11.55 10.44
C GLY A 265 -12.46 -11.18 11.23
N GLY A 266 -12.71 -9.89 11.49
CA GLY A 266 -13.95 -9.44 12.12
C GLY A 266 -15.16 -9.77 11.25
N GLY A 267 -16.12 -10.54 11.79
CA GLY A 267 -17.35 -10.92 11.09
C GLY A 267 -17.25 -12.16 10.19
N ILE A 268 -16.08 -12.81 10.08
CA ILE A 268 -15.94 -14.01 9.22
C ILE A 268 -16.23 -15.30 10.03
N ASP A 269 -17.10 -16.15 9.51
CA ASP A 269 -17.44 -17.48 10.03
C ASP A 269 -16.52 -18.56 9.40
N PRO A 270 -15.89 -19.48 10.15
CA PRO A 270 -15.90 -19.58 11.61
C PRO A 270 -15.00 -18.54 12.25
N TYR A 271 -15.54 -17.92 13.31
CA TYR A 271 -14.86 -16.97 14.15
C TYR A 271 -13.47 -17.49 14.54
N LEU A 272 -12.42 -16.83 14.04
CA LEU A 272 -11.06 -17.04 14.49
C LEU A 272 -11.00 -16.53 15.94
N ASN A 273 -10.90 -17.45 16.91
CA ASN A 273 -11.07 -17.14 18.34
C ASN A 273 -10.23 -15.90 18.77
N GLU A 274 -10.91 -14.91 19.34
CA GLU A 274 -10.46 -13.52 19.53
C GLU A 274 -9.28 -13.29 20.51
N SER A 275 -8.51 -14.33 20.86
CA SER A 275 -7.50 -14.28 21.93
C SER A 275 -6.04 -14.26 21.44
N GLN A 276 -5.77 -13.97 20.16
CA GLN A 276 -4.41 -13.89 19.62
C GLN A 276 -4.24 -12.67 18.71
N THR A 277 -3.93 -11.53 19.34
CA THR A 277 -3.64 -10.24 18.70
C THR A 277 -2.19 -10.13 18.22
N GLU A 278 -1.58 -11.24 17.76
CA GLU A 278 -0.28 -11.20 17.09
C GLU A 278 -0.56 -11.14 15.59
N LEU A 279 -0.50 -9.92 15.04
CA LEU A 279 -0.86 -9.67 13.65
C LEU A 279 0.02 -10.50 12.71
N ALA A 280 -0.63 -11.33 11.93
CA ALA A 280 -0.01 -11.86 10.75
C ALA A 280 0.01 -10.76 9.66
N VAL A 281 1.17 -10.57 9.01
CA VAL A 281 1.42 -9.64 7.87
C VAL A 281 2.47 -10.25 6.91
N VAL A 282 2.27 -10.64 5.64
CA VAL A 282 1.17 -10.94 4.67
C VAL A 282 1.68 -12.09 3.79
N PRO A 283 0.94 -13.15 3.34
CA PRO A 283 -0.48 -13.51 3.46
C PRO A 283 -0.75 -14.78 4.32
N PHE A 284 -1.96 -14.95 4.88
CA PHE A 284 -2.14 -15.87 6.02
C PHE A 284 -2.66 -17.26 5.71
N LEU A 285 -1.76 -18.22 5.91
CA LEU A 285 -2.10 -19.45 6.60
C LEU A 285 -2.43 -19.11 8.07
N TYR A 286 -3.70 -19.24 8.45
CA TYR A 286 -4.09 -19.24 9.87
C TYR A 286 -3.66 -20.57 10.51
N GLY A 287 -2.41 -20.64 10.94
CA GLY A 287 -1.89 -21.80 11.67
C GLY A 287 -2.49 -21.85 13.07
N HIS A 288 -3.34 -22.85 13.34
CA HIS A 288 -3.82 -23.08 14.70
C HIS A 288 -2.61 -23.44 15.60
N PRO A 289 -2.38 -22.78 16.75
CA PRO A 289 -1.04 -22.18 17.02
C PRO A 289 0.06 -23.13 17.52
N ASN A 290 -0.18 -24.44 17.56
CA ASN A 290 0.52 -25.30 18.51
C ASN A 290 1.42 -26.39 17.90
N TYR A 291 1.30 -26.75 16.62
CA TYR A 291 1.91 -28.01 16.13
C TYR A 291 2.55 -28.04 14.72
N ILE A 292 2.25 -27.12 13.81
CA ILE A 292 2.57 -27.31 12.37
C ILE A 292 3.78 -26.47 11.93
N LEU A 293 4.87 -27.11 11.51
CA LEU A 293 5.95 -26.43 10.77
C LEU A 293 5.45 -26.05 9.37
N PHE A 294 5.55 -24.78 8.98
CA PHE A 294 5.22 -24.36 7.61
C PHE A 294 6.29 -23.44 7.01
N GLN A 295 6.45 -23.55 5.69
CA GLN A 295 7.25 -22.63 4.89
C GLN A 295 6.34 -22.07 3.79
N LEU A 296 6.37 -20.76 3.58
CA LEU A 296 5.70 -20.09 2.47
C LEU A 296 6.73 -19.44 1.57
N ASP A 297 6.86 -19.97 0.35
CA ASP A 297 7.68 -19.40 -0.71
C ASP A 297 6.81 -18.47 -1.56
N ILE A 298 7.10 -17.17 -1.54
CA ILE A 298 6.40 -16.16 -2.36
C ILE A 298 7.30 -15.77 -3.51
N LYS A 299 6.85 -16.03 -4.75
CA LYS A 299 7.53 -15.60 -5.97
C LYS A 299 6.71 -14.56 -6.72
N ILE A 300 7.19 -13.33 -6.76
CA ILE A 300 6.59 -12.24 -7.54
C ILE A 300 7.33 -12.13 -8.86
N THR A 301 6.61 -12.23 -9.98
CA THR A 301 7.18 -12.06 -11.34
C THR A 301 6.56 -10.86 -12.03
N ILE A 302 7.36 -9.90 -12.47
CA ILE A 302 6.88 -8.70 -13.17
C ILE A 302 6.54 -9.08 -14.62
N LEU A 303 5.26 -9.25 -14.93
CA LEU A 303 4.79 -9.64 -16.26
C LEU A 303 4.55 -8.43 -17.18
N ASP A 304 4.12 -7.33 -16.61
CA ASP A 304 4.01 -6.00 -17.23
C ASP A 304 4.03 -4.93 -16.13
N PHE A 305 4.41 -3.69 -16.46
CA PHE A 305 4.40 -2.57 -15.53
C PHE A 305 4.39 -1.23 -16.28
N PHE A 306 3.76 -0.20 -15.70
CA PHE A 306 3.71 1.14 -16.27
C PHE A 306 4.37 2.12 -15.32
N LYS A 307 5.54 2.63 -15.71
CA LYS A 307 6.26 3.69 -14.98
C LYS A 307 5.93 5.06 -15.58
N TYR A 308 5.44 5.99 -14.76
CA TYR A 308 5.05 7.31 -15.24
C TYR A 308 6.29 8.21 -15.41
N SER A 309 6.83 8.25 -16.62
CA SER A 309 7.98 9.07 -16.97
C SER A 309 7.52 10.44 -17.51
N GLU A 310 7.55 11.48 -16.67
CA GLU A 310 7.34 12.87 -17.11
C GLU A 310 8.38 13.31 -18.17
N ASN A 311 9.53 12.61 -18.22
CA ASN A 311 10.56 12.82 -19.22
C ASN A 311 10.09 12.55 -20.66
N TYR A 312 9.07 11.71 -20.91
CA TYR A 312 8.59 11.50 -22.29
C TYR A 312 8.06 12.78 -22.93
N LEU A 313 7.34 13.62 -22.17
CA LEU A 313 6.86 14.90 -22.69
C LEU A 313 8.03 15.86 -22.95
N TYR A 314 9.02 15.88 -22.06
CA TYR A 314 10.21 16.72 -22.17
C TYR A 314 11.11 16.30 -23.35
N ILE A 315 11.32 14.99 -23.55
CA ILE A 315 12.03 14.41 -24.69
C ILE A 315 11.27 14.70 -25.99
N LEU A 316 9.94 14.59 -26.01
CA LEU A 316 9.13 14.96 -27.18
C LEU A 316 9.28 16.45 -27.53
N VAL A 317 9.26 17.34 -26.54
CA VAL A 317 9.48 18.79 -26.73
C VAL A 317 10.89 19.07 -27.26
N ILE A 318 11.92 18.40 -26.74
CA ILE A 318 13.30 18.52 -27.26
C ILE A 318 13.38 18.02 -28.71
N ILE A 319 12.79 16.87 -29.04
CA ILE A 319 12.76 16.33 -30.40
C ILE A 319 12.07 17.31 -31.36
N LEU A 320 10.91 17.86 -30.98
CA LEU A 320 10.17 18.84 -31.77
C LEU A 320 10.96 20.15 -31.96
N ALA A 321 11.68 20.62 -30.92
CA ALA A 321 12.55 21.78 -31.02
C ALA A 321 13.72 21.54 -31.99
N VAL A 322 14.38 20.37 -31.91
CA VAL A 322 15.48 19.98 -32.82
C VAL A 322 14.99 19.86 -34.26
N ILE A 323 13.84 19.22 -34.50
CA ILE A 323 13.21 19.13 -35.84
C ILE A 323 12.94 20.54 -36.39
N THR A 324 12.42 21.44 -35.55
CA THR A 324 12.13 22.83 -35.95
C THR A 324 13.40 23.59 -36.33
N ILE A 325 14.48 23.46 -35.55
CA ILE A 325 15.79 24.08 -35.85
C ILE A 325 16.37 23.53 -37.16
N ILE A 326 16.27 22.22 -37.41
CA ILE A 326 16.72 21.60 -38.67
C ILE A 326 15.90 22.13 -39.85
N ALA A 327 14.57 22.22 -39.72
CA ALA A 327 13.69 22.74 -40.77
C ALA A 327 14.01 24.21 -41.12
N ILE A 328 14.19 25.07 -40.11
CA ILE A 328 14.61 26.47 -40.29
C ILE A 328 15.98 26.55 -40.97
N SER A 329 16.93 25.70 -40.57
CA SER A 329 18.28 25.66 -41.15
C SER A 329 18.27 25.25 -42.63
N ILE A 330 17.47 24.24 -42.99
CA ILE A 330 17.27 23.80 -44.39
C ILE A 330 16.58 24.90 -45.20
N TYR A 331 15.58 25.58 -44.64
CA TYR A 331 14.89 26.69 -45.31
C TYR A 331 15.82 27.88 -45.55
N ALA A 332 16.59 28.29 -44.55
CA ALA A 332 17.60 29.36 -44.68
C ALA A 332 18.70 29.00 -45.69
N PHE A 333 19.12 27.74 -45.76
CA PHE A 333 20.06 27.25 -46.77
C PHE A 333 19.47 27.30 -48.19
N LYS A 334 18.20 26.90 -48.36
CA LYS A 334 17.47 27.04 -49.64
C LYS A 334 17.35 28.52 -50.07
N LEU A 335 17.02 29.42 -49.16
CA LEU A 335 16.97 30.87 -49.44
C LEU A 335 18.34 31.43 -49.86
N ARG A 336 19.43 31.03 -49.18
CA ARG A 336 20.80 31.41 -49.57
C ARG A 336 21.16 30.94 -50.97
N LYS A 337 20.83 29.69 -51.34
CA LYS A 337 21.03 29.20 -52.71
C LYS A 337 20.14 29.90 -53.74
N GLY A 338 18.87 30.18 -53.42
CA GLY A 338 17.95 30.89 -54.31
C GLY A 338 18.42 32.31 -54.67
N ASN A 339 19.12 32.99 -53.75
CA ASN A 339 19.68 34.32 -53.99
C ASN A 339 21.02 34.32 -54.72
N GLN A 340 21.71 33.17 -54.87
CA GLN A 340 22.98 33.09 -55.61
C GLN A 340 22.81 32.97 -57.14
N PHE A 341 21.58 32.81 -57.64
CA PHE A 341 21.26 32.77 -59.08
C PHE A 341 20.55 34.05 -59.58
N LYS A 342 20.75 35.17 -58.90
CA LYS A 342 20.30 36.51 -59.33
C LYS A 342 21.46 37.50 -59.36
N PHE A 343 22.32 37.35 -60.37
CA PHE A 343 23.28 38.35 -60.85
C PHE A 343 23.37 38.24 -62.37
#